data_AF-A0A1C5HWV6-F1
#
_entry.id   AF-A0A1C5HWV6-F1
#
_cell.length_a   1.000
_cell.length_b   1.000
_cell.length_c   1.000
_cell.angle_alpha   90.00
_cell.angle_beta   90.00
_cell.angle_gamma   90.00
#
_symmetry.space_group_name_H-M   'P 1'
#
loop_
_entity.id
_entity.type
_entity.pdbx_description
1 polymer ?
#
loop_
_entity_poly.entity_id
_entity_poly.type
_entity_poly.pdbx_seq_one_letter_code
_entity_poly.pdbx_strand_id
1 'polypeptide(L)'
;MGAAGQGLSDDDVRSFREALAAGRKPKVVFTAAAGQIAGQVGQVVELTDPAASEEFVVVRFGRDELPFSPADVAVAPRGAGRKAAAEPQPEPEPPAARAEPEFVLDRVPAPRPARREESSVQTVEAAKPARRAGKAAKPKGPAGLTVTLAYADGEWTVAAQQGSKALAKPYVVKPAEALRMVALVDVPGVHEAVEQILAAERAEAEQQAEKLRAELAEIEARLAELREAH
;
A
#
# COMPACT_ATOMS: atom_id res chain seq x y z
N MET A 1 -11.00 -34.49 -1.50
CA MET A 1 -11.08 -33.27 -0.70
C MET A 1 -9.85 -32.45 -1.04
N GLY A 2 -10.00 -31.31 -1.72
CA GLY A 2 -8.86 -30.55 -2.24
C GLY A 2 -8.30 -29.57 -1.21
N ALA A 3 -6.98 -29.40 -1.14
CA ALA A 3 -6.28 -28.48 -0.24
C ALA A 3 -6.42 -27.00 -0.63
N ALA A 4 -7.60 -26.57 -1.05
CA ALA A 4 -7.93 -25.17 -1.33
C ALA A 4 -8.32 -24.47 -0.01
N GLY A 5 -7.33 -24.07 0.78
CA GLY A 5 -7.54 -23.40 2.07
C GLY A 5 -6.36 -23.48 3.03
N GLN A 6 -5.45 -24.44 2.86
CA GLN A 6 -4.17 -24.42 3.55
C GLN A 6 -3.24 -23.45 2.81
N GLY A 7 -2.59 -22.53 3.54
CA GLY A 7 -1.55 -21.67 2.99
C GLY A 7 -0.32 -22.47 2.51
N LEU A 8 0.58 -21.77 1.81
CA LEU A 8 1.76 -22.34 1.20
C LEU A 8 2.70 -22.95 2.24
N SER A 9 3.06 -24.22 2.07
CA SER A 9 3.97 -24.93 3.00
C SER A 9 5.44 -24.67 2.65
N ASP A 10 6.37 -24.87 3.59
CA ASP A 10 7.81 -24.62 3.38
C ASP A 10 8.41 -25.39 2.18
N ASP A 11 7.94 -26.61 1.92
CA ASP A 11 8.35 -27.40 0.75
C ASP A 11 7.77 -26.86 -0.56
N ASP A 12 6.58 -26.22 -0.54
CA ASP A 12 6.02 -25.53 -1.70
C ASP A 12 6.78 -24.23 -1.98
N VAL A 13 7.10 -23.45 -0.94
CA VAL A 13 7.97 -22.26 -1.00
C VAL A 13 9.31 -22.61 -1.62
N ARG A 14 9.94 -23.72 -1.19
CA ARG A 14 11.20 -24.23 -1.75
C ARG A 14 11.03 -24.63 -3.22
N SER A 15 9.98 -25.37 -3.55
CA SER A 15 9.65 -25.78 -4.92
C SER A 15 9.42 -24.59 -5.86
N PHE A 16 8.83 -23.50 -5.36
CA PHE A 16 8.63 -22.27 -6.13
C PHE A 16 9.93 -21.48 -6.32
N ARG A 17 10.80 -21.44 -5.31
CA ARG A 17 12.16 -20.85 -5.43
C ARG A 17 12.98 -21.56 -6.52
N GLU A 18 12.95 -22.89 -6.54
CA GLU A 18 13.58 -23.69 -7.61
C GLU A 18 12.95 -23.44 -8.98
N ALA A 19 11.61 -23.36 -9.06
CA ALA A 19 10.91 -23.06 -10.31
C ALA A 19 11.29 -21.68 -10.87
N LEU A 20 11.38 -20.66 -10.02
CA LEU A 20 11.80 -19.30 -10.42
C LEU A 20 13.27 -19.25 -10.83
N ALA A 21 14.16 -19.97 -10.15
CA ALA A 21 15.56 -20.14 -10.57
C ALA A 21 15.66 -20.81 -11.95
N ALA A 22 14.72 -21.71 -12.28
CA ALA A 22 14.56 -22.30 -13.61
C ALA A 22 13.76 -21.41 -14.61
N GLY A 23 13.51 -20.14 -14.28
CA GLY A 23 12.80 -19.18 -15.13
C GLY A 23 11.28 -19.42 -15.27
N ARG A 24 10.70 -20.32 -14.48
CA ARG A 24 9.26 -20.67 -14.52
C ARG A 24 8.52 -19.91 -13.43
N LYS A 25 7.42 -19.24 -13.80
CA LYS A 25 6.53 -18.53 -12.86
C LYS A 25 5.39 -19.45 -12.40
N PRO A 26 5.46 -20.06 -11.20
CA PRO A 26 4.41 -20.97 -10.73
C PRO A 26 3.09 -20.20 -10.48
N LYS A 27 1.96 -20.88 -10.69
CA LYS A 27 0.63 -20.31 -10.41
C LYS A 27 0.20 -20.62 -8.99
N VAL A 28 -0.38 -19.63 -8.32
CA VAL A 28 -0.95 -19.71 -6.98
C VAL A 28 -2.40 -19.26 -7.00
N VAL A 29 -3.19 -19.72 -6.04
CA VAL A 29 -4.54 -19.21 -5.77
C VAL A 29 -4.52 -18.48 -4.44
N PHE A 30 -5.14 -17.31 -4.37
CA PHE A 30 -5.22 -16.55 -3.12
C PHE A 30 -6.22 -17.21 -2.16
N THR A 31 -5.84 -17.36 -0.89
CA THR A 31 -6.68 -17.95 0.16
C THR A 31 -7.66 -16.91 0.70
N ALA A 32 -8.53 -17.30 1.64
CA ALA A 32 -9.41 -16.36 2.33
C ALA A 32 -8.65 -15.29 3.16
N ALA A 33 -7.40 -15.56 3.54
CA ALA A 33 -6.57 -14.62 4.29
C ALA A 33 -6.18 -13.38 3.45
N ALA A 34 -6.03 -13.55 2.13
CA ALA A 34 -5.78 -12.46 1.18
C ALA A 34 -6.97 -11.48 1.00
N GLY A 35 -8.08 -11.67 1.71
CA GLY A 35 -9.21 -10.74 1.72
C GLY A 35 -9.89 -10.59 0.35
N GLN A 36 -9.86 -9.38 -0.21
CA GLN A 36 -10.64 -9.01 -1.40
C GLN A 36 -10.28 -9.78 -2.68
N ILE A 37 -9.07 -10.34 -2.75
CA ILE A 37 -8.59 -11.12 -3.91
C ILE A 37 -8.73 -12.64 -3.72
N ALA A 38 -9.32 -13.10 -2.61
CA ALA A 38 -9.51 -14.52 -2.32
C ALA A 38 -10.16 -15.28 -3.48
N GLY A 39 -9.62 -16.45 -3.82
CA GLY A 39 -10.04 -17.28 -4.95
C GLY A 39 -9.54 -16.83 -6.33
N GLN A 40 -8.89 -15.66 -6.46
CA GLN A 40 -8.21 -15.28 -7.70
C GLN A 40 -6.92 -16.07 -7.89
N VAL A 41 -6.41 -16.11 -9.14
CA VAL A 41 -5.18 -16.84 -9.50
C VAL A 41 -4.08 -15.86 -9.88
N GLY A 42 -2.95 -15.94 -9.19
CA GLY A 42 -1.74 -15.18 -9.45
C GLY A 42 -0.60 -16.03 -10.01
N GLN A 43 0.49 -15.37 -10.38
CA GLN A 43 1.77 -15.97 -10.74
C GLN A 43 2.85 -15.44 -9.79
N VAL A 44 3.58 -16.31 -9.11
CA VAL A 44 4.73 -15.86 -8.33
C VAL A 44 5.78 -15.32 -9.31
N VAL A 45 6.28 -14.11 -9.06
CA VAL A 45 7.30 -13.45 -9.88
C VAL A 45 8.65 -13.43 -9.20
N GLU A 46 8.66 -13.33 -7.86
CA GLU A 46 9.85 -13.23 -7.02
C GLU A 46 9.53 -13.78 -5.62
N LEU A 47 10.55 -14.32 -4.93
CA LEU A 47 10.51 -14.52 -3.48
C LEU A 47 11.63 -13.66 -2.89
N THR A 48 11.26 -12.72 -2.02
CA THR A 48 12.21 -11.87 -1.28
C THR A 48 12.70 -12.60 -0.02
N ASP A 49 13.42 -11.89 0.86
CA ASP A 49 13.99 -12.47 2.07
C ASP A 49 12.93 -12.65 3.18
N PRO A 50 12.60 -13.90 3.60
CA PRO A 50 11.66 -14.15 4.69
C PRO A 50 12.14 -13.65 6.06
N ALA A 51 13.44 -13.33 6.22
CA ALA A 51 13.95 -12.70 7.44
C ALA A 51 13.69 -11.18 7.49
N ALA A 52 13.37 -10.56 6.35
CA ALA A 52 13.10 -9.12 6.25
C ALA A 52 11.61 -8.77 6.33
N SER A 53 10.72 -9.69 5.94
CA SER A 53 9.27 -9.54 6.04
C SER A 53 8.56 -10.89 5.99
N GLU A 54 7.41 -11.01 6.66
CA GLU A 54 6.49 -12.15 6.51
C GLU A 54 5.83 -12.17 5.12
N GLU A 55 5.71 -11.00 4.48
CA GLU A 55 5.15 -10.77 3.15
C GLU A 55 6.22 -10.97 2.04
N PHE A 56 6.87 -12.14 1.98
CA PHE A 56 8.01 -12.36 1.08
C PHE A 56 7.66 -12.98 -0.28
N VAL A 57 6.40 -13.32 -0.54
CA VAL A 57 5.98 -13.96 -1.81
C VAL A 57 5.39 -12.89 -2.75
N VAL A 58 6.17 -12.45 -3.75
CA VAL A 58 5.68 -11.44 -4.70
C VAL A 58 4.87 -12.13 -5.79
N VAL A 59 3.58 -11.79 -5.87
CA VAL A 59 2.64 -12.39 -6.80
C VAL A 59 2.08 -11.34 -7.75
N ARG A 60 2.21 -11.63 -9.05
CA ARG A 60 1.53 -10.88 -10.12
C ARG A 60 0.14 -11.44 -10.36
N PHE A 61 -0.87 -10.58 -10.28
CA PHE A 61 -2.25 -10.88 -10.67
C PHE A 61 -2.80 -9.74 -11.54
N GLY A 62 -3.37 -10.08 -12.69
CA GLY A 62 -3.77 -9.06 -13.68
C GLY A 62 -2.58 -8.22 -14.16
N ARG A 63 -2.55 -6.95 -13.73
CA ARG A 63 -1.48 -5.97 -14.04
C ARG A 63 -0.67 -5.57 -12.81
N ASP A 64 -1.05 -6.04 -11.63
CA ASP A 64 -0.53 -5.62 -10.35
C ASP A 64 0.46 -6.68 -9.83
N GLU A 65 1.55 -6.23 -9.21
CA GLU A 65 2.54 -7.08 -8.56
C GLU A 65 2.60 -6.62 -7.09
N LEU A 66 2.20 -7.49 -6.17
CA LEU A 66 2.14 -7.19 -4.73
C LEU A 66 2.85 -8.29 -3.93
N PRO A 67 3.49 -7.95 -2.80
CA PRO A 67 3.96 -8.93 -1.82
C PRO A 67 2.78 -9.52 -1.05
N PHE A 68 2.89 -10.80 -0.69
CA PHE A 68 1.91 -11.54 0.10
C PHE A 68 2.62 -12.46 1.09
N SER A 69 1.95 -12.78 2.19
CA SER A 69 2.41 -13.80 3.13
C SER A 69 2.21 -15.20 2.55
N PRO A 70 3.00 -16.21 2.92
CA PRO A 70 2.76 -17.59 2.50
C PRO A 70 1.39 -18.12 2.94
N ALA A 71 0.77 -17.58 4.00
CA ALA A 71 -0.58 -17.91 4.42
C ALA A 71 -1.69 -17.40 3.46
N ASP A 72 -1.43 -16.30 2.74
CA ASP A 72 -2.38 -15.63 1.84
C ASP A 72 -2.49 -16.32 0.48
N VAL A 73 -1.56 -17.23 0.18
CA VAL A 73 -1.46 -17.93 -1.11
C VAL A 73 -1.40 -19.44 -0.90
N ALA A 74 -2.01 -20.19 -1.79
CA ALA A 74 -1.95 -21.65 -1.84
C ALA A 74 -1.51 -22.12 -3.24
N VAL A 75 -0.97 -23.33 -3.32
CA VAL A 75 -0.64 -23.96 -4.60
C VAL A 75 -1.91 -24.08 -5.44
N ALA A 76 -1.93 -23.46 -6.62
CA ALA A 76 -3.07 -23.63 -7.53
C ALA A 76 -3.15 -25.13 -7.94
N PRO A 77 -4.33 -25.78 -7.82
CA PRO A 77 -4.44 -27.21 -8.11
C PRO A 77 -3.96 -27.51 -9.53
N ARG A 78 -3.03 -28.48 -9.65
CA ARG A 78 -2.41 -28.91 -10.91
C ARG A 78 -3.46 -29.51 -11.86
N GLY A 79 -4.20 -28.65 -12.54
CA GLY A 79 -5.34 -29.01 -13.39
C GLY A 79 -6.01 -27.81 -14.07
N ALA A 80 -6.00 -26.62 -13.46
CA ALA A 80 -6.65 -25.38 -13.95
C ALA A 80 -5.99 -24.74 -15.21
N GLY A 81 -5.45 -25.56 -16.10
CA GLY A 81 -4.83 -25.15 -17.36
C GLY A 81 -4.76 -26.26 -18.41
N ARG A 82 -5.12 -27.51 -18.09
CA ARG A 82 -5.31 -28.56 -19.10
C ARG A 82 -6.77 -28.51 -19.53
N LYS A 83 -7.05 -27.95 -20.71
CA LYS A 83 -8.33 -28.20 -21.39
C LYS A 83 -8.51 -29.73 -21.46
N ALA A 84 -9.46 -30.26 -20.70
CA ALA A 84 -9.95 -31.60 -20.94
C ALA A 84 -10.59 -31.64 -22.34
N ALA A 85 -10.41 -32.75 -23.04
CA ALA A 85 -11.09 -32.97 -24.31
C ALA A 85 -12.61 -33.05 -24.09
N ALA A 86 -13.37 -32.78 -25.15
CA ALA A 86 -14.81 -32.59 -25.11
C ALA A 86 -15.59 -33.85 -24.69
N GLU A 87 -16.76 -33.62 -24.10
CA GLU A 87 -17.95 -34.48 -24.27
C GLU A 87 -19.16 -33.55 -24.57
N PRO A 88 -20.13 -33.93 -25.43
CA PRO A 88 -20.94 -32.94 -26.17
C PRO A 88 -22.40 -32.76 -25.71
N GLN A 89 -23.01 -31.69 -26.23
CA GLN A 89 -24.46 -31.39 -26.32
C GLN A 89 -25.24 -31.00 -25.04
N PRO A 90 -26.41 -30.32 -25.17
CA PRO A 90 -27.05 -29.81 -26.40
C PRO A 90 -27.25 -28.28 -26.46
N GLU A 91 -27.49 -27.82 -27.69
CA GLU A 91 -27.90 -26.47 -28.09
C GLU A 91 -29.36 -26.16 -27.65
N PRO A 92 -29.69 -24.89 -27.37
CA PRO A 92 -30.76 -24.28 -28.16
C PRO A 92 -30.48 -22.84 -28.66
N GLU A 93 -31.37 -22.38 -29.54
CA GLU A 93 -31.17 -21.38 -30.60
C GLU A 93 -31.08 -19.87 -30.20
N PRO A 94 -30.51 -19.02 -31.10
CA PRO A 94 -30.42 -17.54 -30.97
C PRO A 94 -31.78 -16.85 -31.31
N PRO A 95 -32.05 -15.57 -30.91
CA PRO A 95 -31.32 -14.34 -31.32
C PRO A 95 -31.14 -13.32 -30.15
N ALA A 96 -30.55 -12.13 -30.27
CA ALA A 96 -30.56 -11.17 -31.37
C ALA A 96 -29.37 -10.17 -31.37
N ALA A 97 -29.14 -9.57 -32.53
CA ALA A 97 -28.06 -8.60 -32.77
C ALA A 97 -28.33 -7.23 -32.14
N ARG A 98 -27.26 -6.54 -31.70
CA ARG A 98 -27.13 -5.09 -31.95
C ARG A 98 -25.68 -4.55 -31.89
N ALA A 99 -25.20 -4.17 -33.07
CA ALA A 99 -24.33 -3.02 -33.37
C ALA A 99 -23.01 -2.78 -32.59
N GLU A 100 -21.90 -3.12 -33.24
CA GLU A 100 -20.80 -2.15 -33.49
C GLU A 100 -21.28 -1.07 -34.51
N PRO A 101 -20.54 0.02 -34.83
CA PRO A 101 -19.21 0.48 -34.37
C PRO A 101 -19.34 1.88 -33.69
N GLU A 102 -18.44 2.88 -33.67
CA GLU A 102 -17.13 3.12 -34.32
C GLU A 102 -16.30 4.16 -33.53
N PHE A 103 -15.05 4.39 -33.94
CA PHE A 103 -14.21 5.52 -33.51
C PHE A 103 -14.52 6.76 -34.37
N VAL A 104 -14.57 7.96 -33.77
CA VAL A 104 -14.37 9.22 -34.52
C VAL A 104 -13.51 10.20 -33.74
N LEU A 105 -12.31 10.44 -34.25
CA LEU A 105 -11.48 11.60 -33.92
C LEU A 105 -11.87 12.73 -34.84
N ASP A 106 -12.33 13.87 -34.31
CA ASP A 106 -12.13 15.14 -35.00
C ASP A 106 -11.93 16.32 -34.04
N ARG A 107 -11.40 17.40 -34.61
CA ARG A 107 -10.75 18.55 -33.98
C ARG A 107 -11.54 19.82 -34.32
N VAL A 108 -11.24 20.93 -33.64
CA VAL A 108 -11.23 22.36 -34.09
C VAL A 108 -11.71 23.31 -32.95
N PRO A 109 -11.18 24.56 -32.82
CA PRO A 109 -11.16 25.30 -31.55
C PRO A 109 -12.13 26.50 -31.43
N ALA A 110 -12.07 27.18 -30.27
CA ALA A 110 -12.97 28.25 -29.78
C ALA A 110 -12.95 29.59 -30.56
N PRO A 111 -13.91 30.50 -30.29
CA PRO A 111 -13.58 31.66 -29.42
C PRO A 111 -14.70 32.20 -28.48
N ARG A 112 -14.34 33.22 -27.67
CA ARG A 112 -15.14 34.09 -26.74
C ARG A 112 -15.40 35.48 -27.41
N PRO A 113 -15.89 36.59 -26.78
CA PRO A 113 -16.55 36.85 -25.46
C PRO A 113 -17.75 37.87 -25.48
N ALA A 114 -18.42 38.08 -24.32
CA ALA A 114 -18.98 39.35 -23.78
C ALA A 114 -19.78 39.06 -22.47
N ARG A 115 -20.25 40.01 -21.64
CA ARG A 115 -19.70 41.11 -20.80
C ARG A 115 -20.92 41.73 -20.08
N ARG A 116 -20.74 42.23 -18.83
CA ARG A 116 -21.68 43.09 -18.03
C ARG A 116 -22.87 42.37 -17.36
N GLU A 117 -23.40 42.79 -16.20
CA GLU A 117 -23.05 43.92 -15.30
C GLU A 117 -23.31 43.60 -13.80
N GLU A 118 -22.92 44.53 -12.94
CA GLU A 118 -22.75 44.48 -11.48
C GLU A 118 -24.00 44.21 -10.61
N SER A 119 -23.76 43.75 -9.38
CA SER A 119 -24.64 43.99 -8.22
C SER A 119 -23.82 44.04 -6.93
N SER A 120 -24.00 45.11 -6.15
CA SER A 120 -23.22 45.43 -4.94
C SER A 120 -23.87 44.87 -3.67
N VAL A 121 -23.06 44.42 -2.71
CA VAL A 121 -23.20 44.85 -1.28
C VAL A 121 -21.85 44.74 -0.56
N GLN A 122 -21.53 45.75 0.24
CA GLN A 122 -20.39 45.78 1.16
C GLN A 122 -20.78 45.15 2.51
N THR A 123 -19.84 44.54 3.24
CA THR A 123 -19.81 44.54 4.73
C THR A 123 -18.41 44.17 5.24
N VAL A 124 -17.82 45.12 5.98
CA VAL A 124 -16.65 45.16 6.89
C VAL A 124 -15.61 44.01 6.96
N GLU A 125 -14.39 44.35 6.53
CA GLU A 125 -13.17 44.44 7.35
C GLU A 125 -12.84 43.36 8.42
N ALA A 126 -11.85 42.51 8.11
CA ALA A 126 -10.86 42.01 9.08
C ALA A 126 -9.51 41.66 8.41
N ALA A 127 -8.42 42.27 8.89
CA ALA A 127 -7.00 41.91 8.74
C ALA A 127 -6.48 41.33 7.39
N LYS A 128 -5.83 42.19 6.58
CA LYS A 128 -4.85 41.74 5.55
C LYS A 128 -3.50 41.38 6.19
N PRO A 129 -2.88 40.25 5.83
CA PRO A 129 -1.44 40.18 5.62
C PRO A 129 -1.12 40.77 4.24
N ALA A 130 -0.15 41.68 4.16
CA ALA A 130 0.17 42.36 2.90
C ALA A 130 0.65 41.36 1.81
N ARG A 131 0.07 41.46 0.61
CA ARG A 131 0.63 40.80 -0.59
C ARG A 131 2.04 41.34 -0.82
N ARG A 132 3.07 40.54 -0.53
CA ARG A 132 4.46 40.90 -0.82
C ARG A 132 4.61 41.07 -2.33
N ALA A 133 5.18 42.21 -2.73
CA ALA A 133 5.40 42.54 -4.13
C ALA A 133 6.23 41.45 -4.84
N GLY A 134 5.88 41.17 -6.09
CA GLY A 134 6.57 40.17 -6.90
C GLY A 134 8.05 40.53 -7.07
N LYS A 135 8.94 39.72 -6.49
CA LYS A 135 10.38 39.84 -6.75
C LYS A 135 10.66 39.40 -8.19
N ALA A 136 11.34 40.26 -8.95
CA ALA A 136 11.69 40.00 -10.34
C ALA A 136 12.39 38.62 -10.50
N ALA A 137 12.03 37.90 -11.56
CA ALA A 137 12.57 36.58 -11.84
C ALA A 137 14.06 36.68 -12.19
N LYS A 138 14.92 36.34 -11.23
CA LYS A 138 16.33 36.02 -11.50
C LYS A 138 16.41 34.78 -12.41
N PRO A 139 17.43 34.67 -13.28
CA PRO A 139 17.59 33.54 -14.18
C PRO A 139 17.52 32.23 -13.40
N LYS A 140 16.68 31.31 -13.88
CA LYS A 140 16.30 30.11 -13.16
C LYS A 140 17.41 29.08 -13.27
N GLY A 141 18.30 29.05 -12.28
CA GLY A 141 19.16 27.89 -12.02
C GLY A 141 18.32 26.61 -11.84
N PRO A 142 18.98 25.43 -11.83
CA PRO A 142 18.28 24.16 -11.64
C PRO A 142 17.39 24.24 -10.40
N ALA A 143 16.13 23.82 -10.54
CA ALA A 143 15.16 23.94 -9.47
C ALA A 143 15.63 23.07 -8.29
N GLY A 144 15.93 23.72 -7.15
CA GLY A 144 16.44 23.04 -5.96
C GLY A 144 15.47 21.97 -5.48
N LEU A 145 16.03 20.82 -5.10
CA LEU A 145 15.30 19.72 -4.49
C LEU A 145 15.31 19.92 -2.97
N THR A 146 14.13 19.94 -2.38
CA THR A 146 13.90 19.90 -0.92
C THR A 146 13.24 18.58 -0.60
N VAL A 147 13.83 17.79 0.30
CA VAL A 147 13.20 16.61 0.87
C VAL A 147 12.94 16.89 2.34
N THR A 148 11.71 16.71 2.78
CA THR A 148 11.26 16.94 4.15
C THR A 148 10.84 15.59 4.74
N LEU A 149 11.52 15.17 5.81
CA LEU A 149 11.06 14.13 6.72
C LEU A 149 10.31 14.83 7.86
N ALA A 150 9.11 14.38 8.19
CA ALA A 150 8.28 14.92 9.27
C ALA A 150 7.71 13.79 10.13
N TYR A 151 7.52 14.08 11.42
CA TYR A 151 6.76 13.23 12.34
C TYR A 151 5.50 13.97 12.76
N ALA A 152 4.33 13.36 12.57
CA ALA A 152 3.05 13.92 12.97
C ALA A 152 2.04 12.78 13.18
N ASP A 153 1.14 12.92 14.17
CA ASP A 153 0.01 12.01 14.40
C ASP A 153 0.40 10.51 14.57
N GLY A 154 1.62 10.25 15.07
CA GLY A 154 2.19 8.89 15.20
C GLY A 154 2.88 8.35 13.94
N GLU A 155 2.80 9.08 12.82
CA GLU A 155 3.33 8.65 11.52
C GLU A 155 4.57 9.46 11.10
N TRP A 156 5.56 8.75 10.55
CA TRP A 156 6.68 9.37 9.83
C TRP A 156 6.31 9.54 8.37
N THR A 157 6.48 10.75 7.81
CA THR A 157 6.19 11.05 6.41
C THR A 157 7.36 11.70 5.70
N VAL A 158 7.56 11.32 4.44
CA VAL A 158 8.57 11.90 3.54
C VAL A 158 7.87 12.60 2.38
N ALA A 159 8.19 13.88 2.18
CA ALA A 159 7.71 14.69 1.06
C ALA A 159 8.89 15.28 0.28
N ALA A 160 8.83 15.22 -1.05
CA ALA A 160 9.84 15.80 -1.93
C ALA A 160 9.25 16.93 -2.77
N GLN A 161 9.96 18.06 -2.86
CA GLN A 161 9.59 19.27 -3.60
C GLN A 161 10.75 19.74 -4.49
N GLN A 162 10.46 20.12 -5.74
CA GLN A 162 11.41 20.69 -6.69
C GLN A 162 11.01 22.13 -7.00
N GLY A 163 11.74 23.09 -6.45
CA GLY A 163 11.36 24.49 -6.44
C GLY A 163 10.03 24.70 -5.72
N SER A 164 8.96 24.99 -6.47
CA SER A 164 7.62 25.25 -5.93
C SER A 164 6.57 24.18 -6.29
N LYS A 165 7.02 22.99 -6.73
CA LYS A 165 6.16 21.85 -7.06
C LYS A 165 6.52 20.66 -6.19
N ALA A 166 5.55 19.98 -5.61
CA ALA A 166 5.76 18.64 -5.06
C ALA A 166 6.08 17.65 -6.21
N LEU A 167 7.02 16.73 -6.02
CA LEU A 167 7.30 15.65 -6.99
C LEU A 167 6.31 14.50 -6.83
N ALA A 168 5.87 14.25 -5.60
CA ALA A 168 5.00 13.14 -5.22
C ALA A 168 4.05 13.54 -4.07
N LYS A 169 3.04 12.71 -3.83
CA LYS A 169 2.25 12.75 -2.59
C LYS A 169 3.17 12.38 -1.41
N PRO A 170 3.04 12.97 -0.21
CA PRO A 170 3.77 12.54 0.96
C PRO A 170 3.60 11.04 1.20
N TYR A 171 4.70 10.34 1.46
CA TYR A 171 4.74 8.89 1.65
C TYR A 171 4.98 8.57 3.13
N VAL A 172 4.16 7.71 3.71
CA VAL A 172 4.33 7.23 5.09
C VAL A 172 5.48 6.21 5.11
N VAL A 173 6.48 6.42 5.96
CA VAL A 173 7.65 5.54 6.12
C VAL A 173 7.63 4.86 7.49
N LYS A 174 8.23 3.68 7.57
CA LYS A 174 8.39 3.00 8.87
C LYS A 174 9.40 3.77 9.75
N PRO A 175 9.28 3.77 11.09
CA PRO A 175 10.20 4.50 11.96
C PRO A 175 11.68 4.07 11.80
N ALA A 176 11.92 2.77 11.58
CA ALA A 176 13.25 2.24 11.27
C ALA A 176 13.83 2.72 9.92
N GLU A 177 12.97 3.18 9.00
CA GLU A 177 13.38 3.73 7.71
C GLU A 177 13.67 5.22 7.78
N ALA A 178 12.89 5.96 8.58
CA ALA A 178 13.21 7.35 8.97
C ALA A 178 14.61 7.45 9.60
N LEU A 179 14.95 6.54 10.54
CA LEU A 179 16.30 6.44 11.10
C LEU A 179 17.39 6.23 10.04
N ARG A 180 17.18 5.31 9.09
CA ARG A 180 18.15 5.05 8.01
C ARG A 180 18.37 6.29 7.14
N MET A 181 17.29 7.02 6.80
CA MET A 181 17.39 8.25 6.03
C MET A 181 18.15 9.35 6.78
N VAL A 182 17.94 9.49 8.09
CA VAL A 182 18.65 10.49 8.92
C VAL A 182 20.12 10.12 9.12
N ALA A 183 20.43 8.84 9.35
CA ALA A 183 21.80 8.35 9.49
C ALA A 183 22.65 8.58 8.22
N LEU A 184 22.05 8.57 7.03
CA LEU A 184 22.72 8.89 5.77
C LEU A 184 23.00 10.39 5.57
N VAL A 185 22.35 11.27 6.34
CA VAL A 185 22.46 12.74 6.24
C VAL A 185 23.37 13.31 7.33
N ASP A 186 23.66 12.55 8.39
CA ASP A 186 24.64 12.82 9.46
C ASP A 186 24.56 14.25 10.05
N VAL A 187 23.34 14.65 10.44
CA VAL A 187 23.09 15.92 11.14
C VAL A 187 22.89 15.63 12.63
N PRO A 188 23.88 15.94 13.50
CA PRO A 188 23.92 15.42 14.87
C PRO A 188 22.73 15.83 15.76
N GLY A 189 22.07 16.97 15.50
CA GLY A 189 20.87 17.37 16.24
C GLY A 189 19.55 16.74 15.77
N VAL A 190 19.50 16.18 14.55
CA VAL A 190 18.29 15.50 14.04
C VAL A 190 18.25 14.06 14.51
N HIS A 191 19.41 13.40 14.61
CA HIS A 191 19.51 12.03 15.10
C HIS A 191 19.00 11.90 16.55
N GLU A 192 19.49 12.73 17.47
CA GLU A 192 19.03 12.75 18.88
C GLU A 192 17.51 12.98 18.99
N ALA A 193 16.95 13.90 18.19
CA ALA A 193 15.52 14.18 18.21
C ALA A 193 14.67 12.99 17.71
N VAL A 194 15.14 12.27 16.69
CA VAL A 194 14.47 11.05 16.20
C VAL A 194 14.57 9.94 17.23
N GLU A 195 15.74 9.72 17.84
CA GLU A 195 15.90 8.70 18.89
C GLU A 195 15.02 8.98 20.12
N GLN A 196 14.89 10.25 20.54
CA GLN A 196 13.99 10.64 21.63
C GLN A 196 12.52 10.32 21.31
N ILE A 197 12.06 10.60 20.09
CA ILE A 197 10.71 10.23 19.65
C ILE A 197 10.51 8.71 19.73
N LEU A 198 11.46 7.92 19.21
CA LEU A 198 11.35 6.46 19.19
C LEU A 198 11.50 5.82 20.58
N ALA A 199 12.23 6.45 21.49
CA ALA A 199 12.30 6.04 22.88
C ALA A 199 10.97 6.29 23.61
N ALA A 200 10.30 7.42 23.35
CA ALA A 200 8.98 7.72 23.88
C ALA A 200 7.91 6.73 23.37
N GLU A 201 7.81 6.54 22.06
CA GLU A 201 6.88 5.58 21.43
C GLU A 201 7.08 4.16 21.96
N ARG A 202 8.34 3.73 22.14
CA ARG A 202 8.66 2.43 22.73
C ARG A 202 8.20 2.34 24.18
N ALA A 203 8.47 3.36 24.99
CA ALA A 203 8.07 3.37 26.40
C ALA A 203 6.54 3.34 26.56
N GLU A 204 5.79 4.01 25.68
CA GLU A 204 4.33 3.94 25.67
C GLU A 204 3.82 2.55 25.27
N ALA A 205 4.40 1.93 24.23
CA ALA A 205 4.06 0.57 23.82
C ALA A 205 4.39 -0.48 24.91
N GLU A 206 5.52 -0.32 25.61
CA GLU A 206 5.93 -1.17 26.73
C GLU A 206 4.97 -1.02 27.92
N GLN A 207 4.59 0.21 28.29
CA GLN A 207 3.60 0.47 29.35
C GLN A 207 2.22 -0.10 29.00
N GLN A 208 1.78 -0.01 27.74
CA GLN A 208 0.54 -0.64 27.29
C GLN A 208 0.60 -2.17 27.40
N ALA A 209 1.73 -2.78 27.03
CA ALA A 209 1.93 -4.22 27.18
C ALA A 209 1.99 -4.66 28.65
N GLU A 210 2.60 -3.89 29.54
CA GLU A 210 2.59 -4.13 30.99
C GLU A 210 1.18 -4.03 31.57
N LYS A 211 0.42 -3.00 31.19
CA LYS A 211 -0.97 -2.83 31.61
C LYS A 211 -1.84 -4.03 31.20
N LEU A 212 -1.75 -4.46 29.94
CA LEU A 212 -2.49 -5.63 29.45
C LEU A 212 -2.09 -6.93 30.17
N ARG A 213 -0.80 -7.10 30.53
CA ARG A 213 -0.35 -8.23 31.34
C ARG A 213 -0.91 -8.18 32.77
N ALA A 214 -1.01 -7.00 33.37
CA ALA A 214 -1.62 -6.84 34.69
C ALA A 214 -3.13 -7.14 34.67
N GLU A 215 -3.87 -6.65 33.66
CA GLU A 215 -5.29 -6.95 33.47
C GLU A 215 -5.53 -8.46 33.26
N LEU A 216 -4.68 -9.13 32.47
CA LEU A 216 -4.74 -10.59 32.32
C LEU A 216 -4.44 -11.33 33.64
N ALA A 217 -3.43 -10.91 34.40
CA ALA A 217 -3.10 -11.52 35.69
C ALA A 217 -4.23 -11.39 36.72
N GLU A 218 -4.97 -10.28 36.74
CA GLU A 218 -6.16 -10.10 37.59
C GLU A 218 -7.30 -11.04 37.18
N ILE A 219 -7.56 -11.18 35.87
CA ILE A 219 -8.57 -12.11 35.34
C ILE A 219 -8.18 -13.57 35.63
N GLU A 220 -6.91 -13.94 35.46
CA GLU A 220 -6.40 -15.28 35.75
C GLU A 220 -6.47 -15.61 37.25
N ALA A 221 -6.13 -14.67 38.13
CA ALA A 221 -6.32 -14.82 39.58
C ALA A 221 -7.79 -15.00 39.94
N ARG A 222 -8.69 -14.20 39.35
CA ARG A 222 -10.14 -14.31 39.56
C ARG A 222 -10.71 -15.64 39.07
N LEU A 223 -10.17 -16.18 37.97
CA LEU A 223 -10.52 -17.52 37.48
C LEU A 223 -9.95 -18.64 38.37
N ALA A 224 -8.80 -18.44 39.01
CA ALA A 224 -8.25 -19.38 39.99
C ALA A 224 -9.15 -19.45 41.25
N GLU A 225 -9.52 -18.30 41.83
CA GLU A 225 -10.47 -18.23 42.96
C GLU A 225 -11.79 -18.97 42.66
N LEU A 226 -12.34 -18.77 41.46
CA LEU A 226 -13.59 -19.42 41.04
C LEU A 226 -13.44 -20.93 40.79
N ARG A 227 -12.23 -21.41 40.46
CA ARG A 227 -11.92 -22.84 40.33
C ARG A 227 -11.68 -23.52 41.68
N GLU A 228 -11.14 -22.81 42.67
CA GLU A 228 -10.95 -23.34 44.02
C GLU A 228 -12.26 -23.40 44.82
N ALA A 229 -13.27 -22.64 44.41
CA ALA A 229 -14.60 -22.60 45.02
C ALA A 229 -15.59 -23.66 44.52
N HIS A 230 -15.19 -24.57 43.62
CA HIS A 230 -16.04 -25.59 42.99
C HIS A 230 -15.37 -26.98 42.98
#